data_AF-A0A3D2SWH4-F1
#
_entry.id   AF-A0A3D2SWH4-F1
#
_cell.length_a   1.000
_cell.length_b   1.000
_cell.length_c   1.000
_cell.angle_alpha   90.00
_cell.angle_beta   90.00
_cell.angle_gamma   90.00
#
_symmetry.space_group_name_H-M   'P 1'
#
loop_
_entity.id
_entity.type
_entity.pdbx_description
1 polymer ?
#
loop_
_entity_poly.entity_id
_entity_poly.type
_entity_poly.pdbx_seq_one_letter_code
_entity_poly.pdbx_strand_id
1 'polypeptide(L)'
;EDNIPLEYLIPQVGPYDHFGVRWGYSPIPEADTPDDELEILNGWAREQDRYPWLRFTTADAAGSDPEALTEAVGDADAVKSTTYGMRNLERVMSMMLEVTEKPGESYDELENLYGQAVSQWGRYMGHVTAIVGGAQTQEKYGTGPRFEPVEKARQREAVQYLDEAAFHVPEMFLNSDILRRIEPEGVVERFRTQQNRVLTSLLSQARLERLIEFEALETRSGDAYTLADLMSDLSAGIWNELQD
;
A
#
# COMPACT_ATOMS: atom_id res chain seq x y z
N GLU A 1 -0.50 -7.48 21.76
CA GLU A 1 0.52 -8.11 20.87
C GLU A 1 1.21 -7.09 19.98
N ASP A 2 0.65 -5.90 19.80
CA ASP A 2 1.40 -4.65 19.57
C ASP A 2 1.32 -3.71 20.79
N ASN A 3 0.33 -3.94 21.67
CA ASN A 3 0.03 -3.16 22.87
C ASN A 3 -0.17 -1.66 22.56
N ILE A 4 -0.68 -1.36 21.37
CA ILE A 4 -1.00 -0.01 20.95
C ILE A 4 -2.20 0.46 21.78
N PRO A 5 -2.09 1.57 22.53
CA PRO A 5 -3.21 2.19 23.22
C PRO A 5 -4.39 2.47 22.27
N LEU A 6 -5.63 2.24 22.75
CA LEU A 6 -6.85 2.47 21.96
C LEU A 6 -6.94 3.90 21.40
N GLU A 7 -6.43 4.88 22.14
CA GLU A 7 -6.39 6.28 21.72
C GLU A 7 -5.60 6.52 20.43
N TYR A 8 -4.62 5.67 20.11
CA TYR A 8 -3.86 5.70 18.86
C TYR A 8 -4.51 4.91 17.72
N LEU A 9 -5.59 4.17 18.00
CA LEU A 9 -6.41 3.49 16.98
C LEU A 9 -7.55 4.39 16.47
N ILE A 10 -7.75 5.54 17.10
CA ILE A 10 -8.75 6.54 16.71
C ILE A 10 -8.01 7.63 15.91
N PRO A 11 -8.49 8.04 14.72
CA PRO A 11 -7.89 9.13 13.97
C PRO A 11 -7.81 10.42 14.79
N GLN A 12 -6.62 11.02 14.85
CA GLN A 12 -6.35 12.29 15.52
C GLN A 12 -5.56 13.24 14.61
N VAL A 13 -5.39 14.49 15.05
CA VAL A 13 -4.48 15.44 14.41
C VAL A 13 -3.04 14.94 14.56
N GLY A 14 -2.40 14.61 13.45
CA GLY A 14 -1.07 14.02 13.41
C GLY A 14 0.06 15.05 13.27
N PRO A 15 1.33 14.58 13.31
CA PRO A 15 2.50 15.43 13.13
C PRO A 15 2.47 16.24 11.82
N TYR A 16 2.03 15.61 10.72
CA TYR A 16 1.89 16.29 9.43
C TYR A 16 0.85 17.41 9.48
N ASP A 17 -0.30 17.20 10.13
CA ASP A 17 -1.34 18.22 10.25
C ASP A 17 -0.83 19.46 11.01
N HIS A 18 -0.15 19.24 12.14
CA HIS A 18 0.47 20.34 12.89
C HIS A 18 1.52 21.09 12.06
N PHE A 19 2.34 20.35 11.32
CA PHE A 19 3.35 20.92 10.43
C PHE A 19 2.71 21.72 9.29
N GLY A 20 1.73 21.17 8.59
CA GLY A 20 1.04 21.83 7.49
C GLY A 20 0.30 23.09 7.93
N VAL A 21 -0.36 23.06 9.09
CA VAL A 21 -1.00 24.25 9.68
C VAL A 21 0.05 25.30 10.06
N ARG A 22 1.16 24.88 10.69
CA ARG A 22 2.25 25.82 11.02
C ARG A 22 2.81 26.46 9.76
N TRP A 23 3.12 25.67 8.73
CA TRP A 23 3.69 26.18 7.49
C TRP A 23 2.73 27.13 6.75
N GLY A 24 1.45 26.77 6.65
CA GLY A 24 0.47 27.55 5.89
C GLY A 24 -0.11 28.77 6.60
N TYR A 25 0.02 28.87 7.94
CA TYR A 25 -0.70 29.90 8.72
C TYR A 25 0.12 30.59 9.82
N SER A 26 1.38 30.22 10.06
CA SER A 26 2.18 30.93 11.05
C SER A 26 2.53 32.33 10.55
N PRO A 27 2.33 33.38 11.36
CA PRO A 27 2.76 34.72 10.99
C PRO A 27 4.30 34.77 10.96
N ILE A 28 4.84 35.53 10.01
CA ILE A 28 6.27 35.83 9.89
C ILE A 28 6.43 37.36 10.02
N PRO A 29 6.45 37.91 11.25
CA PRO A 29 6.44 39.36 11.46
C PRO A 29 7.69 40.08 10.94
N GLU A 30 8.78 39.35 10.72
CA GLU A 30 10.05 39.87 10.20
C GLU A 30 10.09 40.00 8.67
N ALA A 31 9.08 39.50 7.95
CA ALA A 31 8.96 39.62 6.50
C ALA A 31 8.13 40.85 6.12
N ASP A 32 8.74 41.77 5.36
CA ASP A 32 8.07 42.99 4.90
C ASP A 32 7.25 42.77 3.62
N THR A 33 7.61 41.73 2.84
CA THR A 33 6.95 41.34 1.60
C THR A 33 6.75 39.82 1.53
N PRO A 34 5.83 39.31 0.69
CA PRO A 34 5.66 37.86 0.50
C PRO A 34 6.93 37.13 0.05
N ASP A 35 7.81 37.79 -0.72
CA ASP A 35 9.06 37.17 -1.18
C ASP A 35 10.06 37.00 -0.02
N ASP A 36 10.02 37.87 1.00
CA ASP A 36 10.89 37.77 2.17
C ASP A 36 10.54 36.56 3.06
N GLU A 37 9.30 36.05 2.98
CA GLU A 37 8.87 34.84 3.70
C GLU A 37 9.52 33.56 3.13
N LEU A 38 9.95 33.57 1.86
CA LEU A 38 10.36 32.36 1.14
C LEU A 38 11.53 31.64 1.81
N GLU A 39 12.53 32.35 2.32
CA GLU A 39 13.68 31.71 2.99
C GLU A 39 13.24 30.98 4.26
N ILE A 40 12.35 31.60 5.04
CA ILE A 40 11.82 31.05 6.30
C ILE A 40 10.90 29.86 6.03
N LEU A 41 9.97 30.01 5.08
CA LEU A 41 9.05 28.95 4.65
C LEU A 41 9.80 27.75 4.07
N ASN A 42 10.85 27.98 3.29
CA ASN A 42 11.73 26.91 2.79
C ASN A 42 12.49 26.24 3.94
N GLY A 43 12.94 27.00 4.92
CA GLY A 43 13.57 26.47 6.13
C GLY A 43 12.66 25.51 6.90
N TRP A 44 11.39 25.88 7.09
CA TRP A 44 10.39 25.01 7.70
C TRP A 44 10.07 23.80 6.82
N ALA A 45 9.88 24.01 5.51
CA ALA A 45 9.58 22.93 4.57
C ALA A 45 10.66 21.83 4.56
N ARG A 46 11.93 22.20 4.77
CA ARG A 46 13.06 21.26 4.85
C ARG A 46 13.09 20.39 6.10
N GLU A 47 12.24 20.63 7.09
CA GLU A 47 12.10 19.70 8.23
C GLU A 47 11.75 18.27 7.75
N GLN A 48 11.07 18.14 6.60
CA GLN A 48 10.76 16.86 5.94
C GLN A 48 11.99 16.05 5.49
N ASP A 49 13.15 16.70 5.29
CA ASP A 49 14.39 16.02 4.95
C ASP A 49 14.87 15.14 6.10
N ARG A 50 14.60 15.58 7.33
CA ARG A 50 14.96 14.88 8.57
C ARG A 50 13.85 13.96 9.07
N TYR A 51 12.59 14.35 8.87
CA TYR A 51 11.43 13.67 9.43
C TYR A 51 10.50 13.17 8.31
N PRO A 52 10.57 11.89 7.92
CA PRO A 52 9.81 11.35 6.79
C PRO A 52 8.29 11.50 6.94
N TRP A 53 7.74 11.42 8.15
CA TRP A 53 6.31 11.61 8.41
C TRP A 53 5.82 13.07 8.25
N LEU A 54 6.70 14.01 7.91
CA LEU A 54 6.33 15.36 7.48
C LEU A 54 6.25 15.50 5.95
N ARG A 55 6.57 14.43 5.22
CA ARG A 55 6.45 14.40 3.76
C ARG A 55 4.98 14.19 3.38
N PHE A 56 4.59 14.83 2.29
CA PHE A 56 3.33 14.57 1.61
C PHE A 56 3.60 13.83 0.30
N THR A 57 2.62 13.80 -0.60
CA THR A 57 2.81 13.29 -1.95
C THR A 57 3.69 14.23 -2.77
N THR A 58 4.53 13.64 -3.61
CA THR A 58 5.32 14.39 -4.61
C THR A 58 4.45 14.68 -5.82
N ALA A 59 4.44 15.94 -6.26
CA ALA A 59 3.73 16.35 -7.47
C ALA A 59 4.27 15.57 -8.68
N ASP A 60 3.36 15.18 -9.58
CA ASP A 60 3.70 14.40 -10.78
C ASP A 60 4.26 13.00 -10.53
N ALA A 61 4.21 12.48 -9.30
CA ALA A 61 4.59 11.08 -9.02
C ALA A 61 3.72 10.05 -9.75
N ALA A 62 2.56 10.44 -10.29
CA ALA A 62 1.73 9.63 -11.18
C ALA A 62 1.44 8.20 -10.63
N GLY A 63 1.25 8.07 -9.32
CA GLY A 63 1.00 6.78 -8.65
C GLY A 63 2.20 5.82 -8.68
N SER A 64 3.42 6.34 -8.81
CA SER A 64 4.65 5.54 -8.73
C SER A 64 5.18 5.37 -7.30
N ASP A 65 4.69 6.15 -6.34
CA ASP A 65 5.18 6.13 -4.97
C ASP A 65 4.40 5.16 -4.07
N PRO A 66 5.02 4.08 -3.56
CA PRO A 66 4.38 3.18 -2.60
C PRO A 66 4.15 3.79 -1.21
N GLU A 67 4.80 4.91 -0.86
CA GLU A 67 4.59 5.66 0.39
C GLU A 67 3.47 6.71 0.25
N ALA A 68 2.94 6.91 -0.97
CA ALA A 68 1.85 7.85 -1.25
C ALA A 68 0.50 7.15 -1.44
N LEU A 69 0.16 6.22 -0.56
CA LEU A 69 -1.06 5.41 -0.64
C LEU A 69 -2.04 5.76 0.48
N THR A 70 -3.33 5.80 0.12
CA THR A 70 -4.39 5.93 1.13
C THR A 70 -4.50 4.63 1.93
N GLU A 71 -4.82 4.75 3.23
CA GLU A 71 -5.07 3.59 4.09
C GLU A 71 -3.86 2.61 4.20
N ALA A 72 -2.64 3.11 4.03
CA ALA A 72 -1.39 2.34 4.06
C ALA A 72 -0.60 2.56 5.37
N VAL A 73 -1.10 2.01 6.47
CA VAL A 73 -0.37 2.06 7.75
C VAL A 73 0.89 1.20 7.65
N GLY A 74 2.04 1.74 8.02
CA GLY A 74 3.32 1.00 8.01
C GLY A 74 3.89 0.76 6.61
N ASP A 75 3.60 1.65 5.66
CA ASP A 75 4.14 1.71 4.30
C ASP A 75 5.68 1.64 4.22
N ALA A 76 6.40 2.16 5.23
CA ALA A 76 7.85 2.00 5.38
C ALA A 76 8.31 0.52 5.25
N ASP A 77 7.44 -0.43 5.61
CA ASP A 77 7.60 -1.83 5.27
C ASP A 77 6.22 -2.45 4.93
N ALA A 78 5.67 -2.09 3.77
CA ALA A 78 4.34 -2.53 3.34
C ALA A 78 4.15 -4.07 3.32
N VAL A 79 5.17 -4.87 2.99
CA VAL A 79 5.11 -6.34 3.04
C VAL A 79 4.90 -6.82 4.48
N LYS A 80 5.71 -6.34 5.42
CA LYS A 80 5.59 -6.69 6.84
C LYS A 80 4.30 -6.18 7.46
N SER A 81 3.93 -4.94 7.18
CA SER A 81 2.67 -4.36 7.67
C SER A 81 1.47 -5.14 7.17
N THR A 82 1.45 -5.48 5.87
CA THR A 82 0.43 -6.33 5.27
C THR A 82 0.40 -7.71 5.91
N THR A 83 1.56 -8.31 6.22
CA THR A 83 1.63 -9.59 6.93
C THR A 83 0.95 -9.52 8.31
N TYR A 84 1.14 -8.42 9.06
CA TYR A 84 0.43 -8.23 10.32
C TYR A 84 -1.07 -7.93 10.12
N GLY A 85 -1.41 -7.15 9.11
CA GLY A 85 -2.80 -6.89 8.70
C GLY A 85 -3.55 -8.19 8.38
N MET A 86 -2.92 -9.11 7.67
CA MET A 86 -3.47 -10.43 7.36
C MET A 86 -3.74 -11.27 8.61
N ARG A 87 -2.82 -11.27 9.58
CA ARG A 87 -3.02 -11.97 10.87
C ARG A 87 -4.18 -11.36 11.68
N ASN A 88 -4.34 -10.04 11.62
CA ASN A 88 -5.47 -9.37 12.25
C ASN A 88 -6.78 -9.70 11.52
N LEU A 89 -6.75 -9.77 10.18
CA LEU A 89 -7.90 -10.13 9.38
C LEU A 89 -8.36 -11.57 9.66
N GLU A 90 -7.42 -12.51 9.85
CA GLU A 90 -7.72 -13.88 10.27
C GLU A 90 -8.47 -13.93 11.61
N ARG A 91 -8.05 -13.11 12.58
CA ARG A 91 -8.74 -12.99 13.87
C ARG A 91 -10.16 -12.46 13.70
N VAL A 92 -10.33 -11.38 12.92
CA VAL A 92 -11.64 -10.81 12.61
C VAL A 92 -12.55 -11.86 11.98
N MET A 93 -12.05 -12.61 11.01
CA MET A 93 -12.79 -13.70 10.35
C MET A 93 -13.21 -14.78 11.35
N SER A 94 -12.35 -15.15 12.31
CA SER A 94 -12.66 -16.16 13.32
C SER A 94 -13.77 -15.77 14.31
N MET A 95 -13.96 -14.46 14.54
CA MET A 95 -14.98 -13.93 15.46
C MET A 95 -16.26 -13.51 14.74
N MET A 96 -16.28 -13.56 13.41
CA MET A 96 -17.31 -12.89 12.59
C MET A 96 -18.73 -13.38 12.91
N LEU A 97 -18.94 -14.69 12.99
CA LEU A 97 -20.26 -15.24 13.33
C LEU A 97 -20.71 -14.84 14.73
N GLU A 98 -19.80 -14.87 15.71
CA GLU A 98 -20.11 -14.50 17.11
C GLU A 98 -20.62 -13.06 17.22
N VAL A 99 -20.04 -12.14 16.44
CA VAL A 99 -20.38 -10.72 16.53
C VAL A 99 -21.59 -10.32 15.68
N THR A 100 -21.88 -11.05 14.59
CA THR A 100 -22.95 -10.69 13.65
C THR A 100 -24.22 -11.53 13.77
N GLU A 101 -24.15 -12.79 14.21
CA GLU A 101 -25.31 -13.68 14.22
C GLU A 101 -26.21 -13.40 15.43
N LYS A 102 -27.45 -12.99 15.17
CA LYS A 102 -28.46 -12.71 16.20
C LYS A 102 -29.77 -13.42 15.89
N PRO A 103 -30.34 -14.19 16.84
CA PRO A 103 -31.60 -14.89 16.61
C PRO A 103 -32.74 -13.94 16.18
N GLY A 104 -33.32 -14.21 15.01
CA GLY A 104 -34.44 -13.44 14.47
C GLY A 104 -34.05 -12.25 13.60
N GLU A 105 -32.75 -11.98 13.41
CA GLU A 105 -32.23 -10.94 12.50
C GLU A 105 -31.76 -11.55 11.16
N SER A 106 -31.64 -10.72 10.11
CA SER A 106 -31.06 -11.13 8.83
C SER A 106 -29.53 -11.28 8.91
N TYR A 107 -28.93 -11.93 7.92
CA TYR A 107 -27.47 -12.05 7.80
C TYR A 107 -26.82 -10.86 7.09
N ASP A 108 -27.53 -9.73 6.92
CA ASP A 108 -27.03 -8.59 6.15
C ASP A 108 -25.75 -8.00 6.75
N GLU A 109 -25.63 -7.98 8.09
CA GLU A 109 -24.42 -7.54 8.79
C GLU A 109 -23.25 -8.50 8.58
N LEU A 110 -23.52 -9.82 8.59
CA LEU A 110 -22.52 -10.84 8.30
C LEU A 110 -21.99 -10.69 6.87
N GLU A 111 -22.89 -10.52 5.90
CA GLU A 111 -22.53 -10.29 4.50
C GLU A 111 -21.72 -8.99 4.34
N ASN A 112 -22.13 -7.91 5.01
CA ASN A 112 -21.43 -6.64 5.00
C ASN A 112 -19.99 -6.76 5.51
N LEU A 113 -19.81 -7.28 6.73
CA LEU A 113 -18.48 -7.39 7.35
C LEU A 113 -17.58 -8.38 6.59
N TYR A 114 -18.14 -9.46 6.07
CA TYR A 114 -17.41 -10.37 5.18
C TYR A 114 -16.91 -9.64 3.92
N GLY A 115 -17.79 -8.87 3.26
CA GLY A 115 -17.43 -8.06 2.09
C GLY A 115 -16.37 -7.00 2.38
N GLN A 116 -16.43 -6.37 3.56
CA GLN A 116 -15.39 -5.43 4.02
C GLN A 116 -14.06 -6.15 4.25
N ALA A 117 -14.07 -7.34 4.86
CA ALA A 117 -12.86 -8.13 5.06
C ALA A 117 -12.18 -8.51 3.74
N VAL A 118 -12.96 -8.92 2.73
CA VAL A 118 -12.42 -9.21 1.38
C VAL A 118 -11.89 -7.94 0.71
N SER A 119 -12.57 -6.80 0.88
CA SER A 119 -12.10 -5.51 0.34
C SER A 119 -10.80 -5.06 1.00
N GLN A 120 -10.67 -5.28 2.32
CA GLN A 120 -9.46 -4.98 3.08
C GLN A 120 -8.29 -5.87 2.65
N TRP A 121 -8.54 -7.16 2.41
CA TRP A 121 -7.56 -8.06 1.81
C TRP A 121 -7.05 -7.52 0.46
N GLY A 122 -7.96 -7.13 -0.44
CA GLY A 122 -7.59 -6.56 -1.74
C GLY A 122 -6.78 -5.26 -1.61
N ARG A 123 -7.09 -4.42 -0.62
CA ARG A 123 -6.33 -3.20 -0.30
C ARG A 123 -4.91 -3.52 0.14
N TYR A 124 -4.74 -4.49 1.04
CA TYR A 124 -3.42 -4.94 1.48
C TYR A 124 -2.56 -5.44 0.31
N MET A 125 -3.13 -6.25 -0.59
CA MET A 125 -2.42 -6.68 -1.80
C MET A 125 -2.07 -5.50 -2.72
N GLY A 126 -2.95 -4.51 -2.81
CA GLY A 126 -2.70 -3.26 -3.53
C GLY A 126 -1.48 -2.50 -3.02
N HIS A 127 -1.30 -2.43 -1.70
CA HIS A 127 -0.14 -1.76 -1.08
C HIS A 127 1.17 -2.45 -1.43
N VAL A 128 1.21 -3.79 -1.38
CA VAL A 128 2.40 -4.55 -1.78
C VAL A 128 2.65 -4.42 -3.28
N THR A 129 1.60 -4.41 -4.09
CA THR A 129 1.70 -4.23 -5.56
C THR A 129 2.35 -2.89 -5.94
N ALA A 130 2.15 -1.83 -5.16
CA ALA A 130 2.71 -0.51 -5.44
C ALA A 130 4.24 -0.48 -5.36
N ILE A 131 4.87 -1.39 -4.60
CA ILE A 131 6.32 -1.52 -4.47
C ILE A 131 6.97 -1.87 -5.82
N VAL A 132 6.31 -2.73 -6.61
CA VAL A 132 6.82 -3.22 -7.89
C VAL A 132 6.76 -2.10 -8.94
N GLY A 133 7.89 -1.82 -9.58
CA GLY A 133 8.05 -0.69 -10.50
C GLY A 133 7.70 0.66 -9.87
N GLY A 134 7.83 0.77 -8.55
CA GLY A 134 7.64 2.01 -7.80
C GLY A 134 8.95 2.78 -7.61
N ALA A 135 8.84 4.01 -7.16
CA ALA A 135 9.95 4.86 -6.75
C ALA A 135 9.59 5.55 -5.43
N GLN A 136 10.52 5.58 -4.48
CA GLN A 136 10.39 6.49 -3.33
C GLN A 136 10.48 7.92 -3.85
N THR A 137 9.56 8.77 -3.41
CA THR A 137 9.51 10.15 -3.87
C THR A 137 9.64 11.15 -2.75
N GLN A 138 10.27 12.27 -3.07
CA GLN A 138 10.34 13.40 -2.15
C GLN A 138 10.26 14.71 -2.93
N GLU A 139 9.35 15.58 -2.51
CA GLU A 139 9.22 16.90 -3.10
C GLU A 139 10.45 17.77 -2.75
N LYS A 140 11.25 18.09 -3.76
CA LYS A 140 12.49 18.87 -3.64
C LYS A 140 12.62 19.86 -4.79
N TYR A 141 13.17 21.03 -4.49
CA TYR A 141 13.45 22.07 -5.48
C TYR A 141 14.95 22.42 -5.48
N GLY A 142 15.64 22.08 -6.57
CA GLY A 142 17.03 22.47 -6.82
C GLY A 142 18.11 21.78 -5.96
N THR A 143 17.77 20.74 -5.19
CA THR A 143 18.69 20.09 -4.24
C THR A 143 18.97 18.61 -4.49
N GLY A 144 18.43 18.01 -5.55
CA GLY A 144 18.70 16.61 -5.88
C GLY A 144 17.54 15.90 -6.58
N PRO A 145 17.62 14.57 -6.73
CA PRO A 145 16.56 13.77 -7.30
C PRO A 145 15.30 13.81 -6.42
N ARG A 146 14.14 13.82 -7.07
CA ARG A 146 12.81 13.70 -6.45
C ARG A 146 12.28 12.26 -6.46
N PHE A 147 12.89 11.39 -7.27
CA PHE A 147 12.43 10.04 -7.54
C PHE A 147 13.61 9.09 -7.45
N GLU A 148 13.52 8.09 -6.58
CA GLU A 148 14.52 7.05 -6.40
C GLU A 148 13.84 5.69 -6.60
N PRO A 149 14.19 4.92 -7.64
CA PRO A 149 13.59 3.60 -7.88
C PRO A 149 13.67 2.72 -6.62
N VAL A 150 12.61 1.96 -6.35
CA VAL A 150 12.64 1.00 -5.23
C VAL A 150 13.72 -0.05 -5.50
N GLU A 151 14.50 -0.37 -4.47
CA GLU A 151 15.58 -1.36 -4.54
C GLU A 151 15.11 -2.72 -5.10
N LYS A 152 15.95 -3.34 -5.94
CA LYS A 152 15.60 -4.59 -6.63
C LYS A 152 15.14 -5.71 -5.71
N ALA A 153 15.86 -5.91 -4.61
CA ALA A 153 15.53 -6.93 -3.62
C ALA A 153 14.13 -6.71 -3.02
N ARG A 154 13.74 -5.46 -2.82
CA ARG A 154 12.44 -5.09 -2.24
C ARG A 154 11.29 -5.32 -3.22
N GLN A 155 11.51 -5.05 -4.51
CA GLN A 155 10.53 -5.37 -5.55
C GLN A 155 10.32 -6.88 -5.69
N ARG A 156 11.40 -7.68 -5.67
CA ARG A 156 11.32 -9.15 -5.71
C ARG A 156 10.59 -9.72 -4.49
N GLU A 157 10.91 -9.23 -3.29
CA GLU A 157 10.21 -9.61 -2.06
C GLU A 157 8.70 -9.34 -2.18
N ALA A 158 8.32 -8.20 -2.78
CA ALA A 158 6.91 -7.87 -2.99
C ALA A 158 6.22 -8.85 -3.95
N VAL A 159 6.86 -9.24 -5.06
CA VAL A 159 6.29 -10.23 -5.99
C VAL A 159 6.14 -11.60 -5.31
N GLN A 160 7.18 -12.05 -4.60
CA GLN A 160 7.11 -13.32 -3.86
C GLN A 160 5.96 -13.31 -2.83
N TYR A 161 5.80 -12.20 -2.10
CA TYR A 161 4.70 -12.08 -1.14
C TYR A 161 3.33 -12.12 -1.82
N LEU A 162 3.18 -11.47 -2.99
CA LEU A 162 1.92 -11.50 -3.75
C LEU A 162 1.63 -12.90 -4.30
N ASP A 163 2.64 -13.65 -4.69
CA ASP A 163 2.46 -15.05 -5.08
C ASP A 163 1.89 -15.88 -3.94
N GLU A 164 2.44 -15.72 -2.73
CA GLU A 164 1.98 -16.46 -1.54
C GLU A 164 0.60 -15.99 -1.04
N ALA A 165 0.33 -14.68 -1.07
CA ALA A 165 -0.80 -14.07 -0.36
C ALA A 165 -1.94 -13.56 -1.25
N ALA A 166 -1.69 -13.28 -2.53
CA ALA A 166 -2.67 -12.73 -3.47
C ALA A 166 -3.22 -13.81 -4.40
N PHE A 167 -2.36 -14.62 -5.04
CA PHE A 167 -2.79 -15.56 -6.08
C PHE A 167 -3.35 -16.89 -5.56
N HIS A 168 -3.34 -17.08 -4.24
CA HIS A 168 -4.07 -18.13 -3.54
C HIS A 168 -5.16 -17.51 -2.65
N VAL A 169 -6.35 -18.10 -2.64
CA VAL A 169 -7.43 -17.65 -1.74
C VAL A 169 -7.10 -18.09 -0.31
N PRO A 170 -6.95 -17.17 0.66
CA PRO A 170 -6.64 -17.57 2.03
C PRO A 170 -7.76 -18.41 2.64
N GLU A 171 -7.40 -19.51 3.31
CA GLU A 171 -8.36 -20.47 3.90
C GLU A 171 -9.36 -19.81 4.85
N MET A 172 -8.96 -18.74 5.55
CA MET A 172 -9.84 -17.98 6.45
C MET A 172 -11.11 -17.43 5.77
N PHE A 173 -11.09 -17.27 4.45
CA PHE A 173 -12.25 -16.84 3.65
C PHE A 173 -13.07 -17.99 3.08
N LEU A 174 -12.60 -19.23 3.21
CA LEU A 174 -13.28 -20.44 2.73
C LEU A 174 -14.09 -21.14 3.84
N ASN A 175 -14.59 -20.37 4.82
CA ASN A 175 -15.36 -20.91 5.93
C ASN A 175 -16.82 -21.19 5.53
N SER A 176 -17.18 -22.47 5.37
CA SER A 176 -18.53 -22.87 4.95
C SER A 176 -19.65 -22.41 5.88
N ASP A 177 -19.38 -22.22 7.17
CA ASP A 177 -20.40 -21.76 8.13
C ASP A 177 -20.77 -20.30 7.90
N ILE A 178 -19.82 -19.47 7.48
CA ILE A 178 -20.10 -18.09 7.05
C ILE A 178 -20.76 -18.10 5.67
N LEU A 179 -20.12 -18.77 4.71
CA LEU A 179 -20.52 -18.69 3.30
C LEU A 179 -21.95 -19.17 3.06
N ARG A 180 -22.36 -20.28 3.69
CA ARG A 180 -23.72 -20.83 3.54
C ARG A 180 -24.82 -19.96 4.16
N ARG A 181 -24.48 -18.93 4.94
CA ARG A 181 -25.42 -17.96 5.50
C ARG A 181 -25.60 -16.72 4.63
N ILE A 182 -24.61 -16.39 3.80
CA ILE A 182 -24.60 -15.15 3.00
C ILE A 182 -24.86 -15.40 1.51
N GLU A 183 -24.41 -16.53 0.94
CA GLU A 183 -24.57 -16.77 -0.49
C GLU A 183 -24.62 -18.27 -0.88
N PRO A 184 -25.38 -18.64 -1.92
CA PRO A 184 -25.34 -19.99 -2.49
C PRO A 184 -24.11 -20.24 -3.38
N GLU A 185 -23.56 -19.19 -3.99
CA GLU A 185 -22.36 -19.14 -4.83
C GLU A 185 -21.85 -17.68 -4.88
N GLY A 186 -20.56 -17.45 -5.18
CA GLY A 186 -20.03 -16.08 -5.36
C GLY A 186 -18.61 -15.84 -4.86
N VAL A 187 -18.16 -16.59 -3.85
CA VAL A 187 -16.82 -16.43 -3.22
C VAL A 187 -15.70 -16.45 -4.25
N VAL A 188 -15.71 -17.44 -5.14
CA VAL A 188 -14.66 -17.62 -6.14
C VAL A 188 -14.57 -16.41 -7.05
N GLU A 189 -15.70 -15.88 -7.52
CA GLU A 189 -15.71 -14.71 -8.40
C GLU A 189 -15.24 -13.44 -7.68
N ARG A 190 -15.61 -13.30 -6.39
CA ARG A 190 -15.17 -12.17 -5.55
C ARG A 190 -13.65 -12.13 -5.40
N PHE A 191 -13.02 -13.27 -5.13
CA PHE A 191 -11.56 -13.37 -5.05
C PHE A 191 -10.90 -13.24 -6.42
N ARG A 192 -11.45 -13.89 -7.45
CA ARG A 192 -10.97 -13.76 -8.84
C ARG A 192 -10.92 -12.29 -9.27
N THR A 193 -11.94 -11.50 -8.95
CA THR A 193 -11.98 -10.07 -9.26
C THR A 193 -10.81 -9.31 -8.61
N GLN A 194 -10.53 -9.59 -7.35
CA GLN A 194 -9.45 -8.92 -6.62
C GLN A 194 -8.05 -9.40 -7.10
N GLN A 195 -7.89 -10.69 -7.36
CA GLN A 195 -6.67 -11.27 -7.94
C GLN A 195 -6.38 -10.69 -9.32
N ASN A 196 -7.40 -10.58 -10.17
CA ASN A 196 -7.28 -9.93 -11.47
C ASN A 196 -6.87 -8.46 -11.36
N ARG A 197 -7.36 -7.74 -10.34
CA ARG A 197 -6.96 -6.35 -10.08
C ARG A 197 -5.47 -6.26 -9.74
N VAL A 198 -4.95 -7.16 -8.89
CA VAL A 198 -3.52 -7.24 -8.56
C VAL A 198 -2.69 -7.52 -9.82
N LEU A 199 -3.04 -8.56 -10.57
CA LEU A 199 -2.33 -8.95 -11.79
C LEU A 199 -2.36 -7.85 -12.86
N THR A 200 -3.53 -7.26 -13.12
CA THR A 200 -3.70 -6.18 -14.11
C THR A 200 -2.91 -4.94 -13.69
N SER A 201 -2.85 -4.65 -12.38
CA SER A 201 -1.99 -3.58 -11.88
C SER A 201 -0.54 -3.91 -12.20
N LEU A 202 0.00 -5.05 -11.76
CA LEU A 202 1.40 -5.46 -11.99
C LEU A 202 1.81 -5.37 -13.47
N LEU A 203 0.90 -5.73 -14.37
CA LEU A 203 1.11 -5.72 -15.81
C LEU A 203 0.66 -4.43 -16.52
N SER A 204 0.30 -3.38 -15.76
CA SER A 204 -0.14 -2.12 -16.35
C SER A 204 0.98 -1.47 -17.16
N GLN A 205 0.62 -0.89 -18.30
CA GLN A 205 1.57 -0.25 -19.23
C GLN A 205 2.48 0.76 -18.53
N ALA A 206 1.92 1.65 -17.71
CA ALA A 206 2.69 2.66 -16.98
C ALA A 206 3.77 2.06 -16.08
N ARG A 207 3.49 0.92 -15.43
CA ARG A 207 4.48 0.22 -14.58
C ARG A 207 5.57 -0.45 -15.42
N LEU A 208 5.18 -1.10 -16.52
CA LEU A 208 6.13 -1.75 -17.43
C LEU A 208 7.08 -0.73 -18.07
N GLU A 209 6.56 0.44 -18.48
CA GLU A 209 7.35 1.56 -18.98
C GLU A 209 8.32 2.08 -17.91
N ARG A 210 7.88 2.25 -16.66
CA ARG A 210 8.78 2.65 -15.56
C ARG A 210 9.91 1.65 -15.33
N LEU A 211 9.64 0.35 -15.35
CA LEU A 211 10.69 -0.67 -15.19
C LEU A 211 11.74 -0.59 -16.30
N ILE A 212 11.31 -0.36 -17.55
CA ILE A 212 12.21 -0.16 -18.69
C ILE A 212 13.06 1.11 -18.51
N GLU A 213 12.45 2.23 -18.12
CA GLU A 213 13.15 3.49 -17.89
C GLU A 213 14.14 3.39 -16.72
N PHE A 214 13.75 2.75 -15.61
CA PHE A 214 14.63 2.53 -14.45
C PHE A 214 15.83 1.66 -14.83
N GLU A 215 15.63 0.60 -15.60
CA GLU A 215 16.72 -0.22 -16.13
C GLU A 215 17.65 0.58 -17.05
N ALA A 216 17.11 1.39 -17.96
CA ALA A 216 17.89 2.17 -18.91
C ALA A 216 18.74 3.29 -18.26
N LEU A 217 18.25 3.86 -17.15
CA LEU A 217 18.93 4.92 -16.41
C LEU A 217 19.86 4.41 -15.31
N GLU A 218 19.77 3.12 -14.96
CA GLU A 218 20.62 2.53 -13.94
C GLU A 218 22.08 2.46 -14.42
N THR A 219 22.98 2.93 -13.56
CA THR A 219 24.41 3.01 -13.86
C THR A 219 25.17 1.76 -13.45
N ARG A 220 24.62 0.98 -12.51
CA ARG A 220 25.20 -0.28 -12.04
C ARG A 220 24.47 -1.47 -12.65
N SER A 221 25.17 -2.20 -13.51
CA SER A 221 24.63 -3.39 -14.14
C SER A 221 24.15 -4.41 -13.10
N GLY A 222 22.87 -4.79 -13.18
CA GLY A 222 22.25 -5.79 -12.32
C GLY A 222 21.48 -5.23 -11.13
N ASP A 223 21.61 -3.94 -10.81
CA ASP A 223 20.99 -3.33 -9.63
C ASP A 223 19.52 -2.92 -9.85
N ALA A 224 19.09 -2.75 -11.10
CA ALA A 224 17.68 -2.50 -11.42
C ALA A 224 16.84 -3.79 -11.38
N TYR A 225 15.62 -3.69 -10.84
CA TYR A 225 14.58 -4.69 -11.09
C TYR A 225 13.99 -4.44 -12.47
N THR A 226 14.11 -5.42 -13.35
CA THR A 226 13.76 -5.27 -14.77
C THR A 226 12.36 -5.77 -15.07
N LEU A 227 11.83 -5.42 -16.24
CA LEU A 227 10.61 -6.06 -16.75
C LEU A 227 10.80 -7.58 -16.88
N ALA A 228 11.99 -8.02 -17.30
CA ALA A 228 12.30 -9.44 -17.40
C ALA A 228 12.29 -10.14 -16.04
N ASP A 229 12.82 -9.50 -14.98
CA ASP A 229 12.71 -10.00 -13.60
C ASP A 229 11.24 -10.14 -13.20
N LEU A 230 10.40 -9.12 -13.42
CA LEU A 230 8.97 -9.20 -13.11
C LEU A 230 8.27 -10.36 -13.80
N MET A 231 8.48 -10.51 -15.11
CA MET A 231 7.85 -11.59 -15.88
C MET A 231 8.35 -12.97 -15.44
N SER A 232 9.64 -13.09 -15.11
CA SER A 232 10.24 -14.32 -14.60
C SER A 232 9.68 -14.69 -13.23
N ASP A 233 9.67 -13.73 -12.29
CA ASP A 233 9.22 -13.94 -10.92
C ASP A 233 7.71 -14.29 -10.90
N LEU A 234 6.86 -13.58 -11.66
CA LEU A 234 5.43 -13.92 -11.81
C LEU A 234 5.21 -15.29 -12.45
N SER A 235 6.05 -15.65 -13.43
CA SER A 235 5.94 -16.95 -14.09
C SER A 235 6.35 -18.10 -13.19
N ALA A 236 7.31 -17.89 -12.31
CA ALA A 236 7.72 -18.85 -11.29
C ALA A 236 6.66 -19.02 -10.18
N GLY A 237 5.90 -17.97 -9.87
CA GLY A 237 4.81 -18.03 -8.89
C GLY A 237 3.52 -18.63 -9.44
N ILE A 238 2.87 -17.89 -10.36
CA ILE A 238 1.49 -18.16 -10.83
C ILE A 238 1.39 -19.42 -11.69
N TRP A 239 2.43 -19.71 -12.48
CA TRP A 239 2.45 -20.80 -13.44
C TRP A 239 3.45 -21.88 -13.07
N ASN A 240 3.69 -22.09 -11.77
CA ASN A 240 4.61 -23.12 -11.30
C ASN A 240 4.19 -24.51 -11.80
N GLU A 241 2.88 -24.76 -11.97
CA GLU A 241 2.35 -26.04 -12.44
C GLU A 241 2.60 -26.28 -13.94
N LEU A 242 3.03 -25.26 -14.69
CA LEU A 242 3.36 -25.36 -16.11
C LEU A 242 4.87 -25.60 -16.35
N GLN A 243 5.67 -25.63 -15.28
CA GLN A 243 7.13 -25.81 -15.37
C GLN A 243 7.60 -27.26 -15.18
N ASP A 244 6.67 -28.18 -14.92
CA ASP A 244 6.85 -29.64 -14.90
C ASP A 244 6.57 -30.28 -16.27
#